data_AF-A0A172YFR6-F1
#
_entry.id   AF-A0A172YFR6-F1
#
_cell.length_a   1.000
_cell.length_b   1.000
_cell.length_c   1.000
_cell.angle_alpha   90.00
_cell.angle_beta   90.00
_cell.angle_gamma   90.00
#
_symmetry.space_group_name_H-M   'P 1'
#
loop_
_entity.id
_entity.type
_entity.pdbx_description
1 polymer ?
#
loop_
_entity_poly.entity_id
_entity_poly.type
_entity_poly.pdbx_seq_one_letter_code
_entity_poly.pdbx_strand_id
1 'polypeptide(L)'
;MNSVIATKDNESLAFGLSLTALQMFVYLSFILVSCFHAEELRRNVPIIDLPLSFVFGLAVIVCGTALTIIYVVHANAVPEGEATC
;
A
#
# COMPACT_ATOMS: atom_id res chain seq x y z
N MET A 1 3.53 22.42 25.18
CA MET A 1 3.31 20.96 25.11
C MET A 1 2.20 20.58 24.14
N ASN A 2 1.02 21.23 24.17
CA ASN A 2 -0.10 20.92 23.27
C ASN A 2 0.21 21.10 21.77
N SER A 3 1.07 22.05 21.39
CA SER A 3 1.43 22.29 19.99
C SER A 3 2.29 21.17 19.39
N VAL A 4 3.16 20.53 20.17
CA VAL A 4 4.09 19.49 19.70
C VAL A 4 3.37 18.16 19.47
N ILE A 5 2.38 17.84 20.31
CA ILE A 5 1.54 16.64 20.17
C ILE A 5 0.68 16.75 18.90
N ALA A 6 0.07 17.92 18.67
CA ALA A 6 -0.73 18.16 17.47
C ALA A 6 0.09 18.01 16.17
N THR A 7 1.34 18.46 16.14
CA THR A 7 2.19 18.32 14.94
C THR A 7 2.55 16.85 14.65
N LYS A 8 2.81 16.06 15.70
CA LYS A 8 3.19 14.65 15.57
C LYS A 8 2.03 13.76 15.10
N ASP A 9 0.81 14.05 15.57
CA ASP A 9 -0.40 13.37 15.09
C ASP A 9 -0.73 13.69 13.62
N ASN A 10 -0.52 14.95 13.21
CA ASN A 10 -0.73 15.37 11.82
C ASN A 10 0.28 14.73 10.86
N GLU A 11 1.54 14.52 11.29
CA GLU A 11 2.56 13.85 10.50
C GLU A 11 2.22 12.37 10.25
N SER A 12 1.78 11.66 11.29
CA SER A 12 1.33 10.26 11.17
C SER A 12 0.10 10.11 10.27
N LEU A 13 -0.84 11.06 10.36
CA LEU A 13 -2.04 11.09 9.53
C LEU A 13 -1.70 11.37 8.06
N ALA A 14 -0.84 12.36 7.79
CA ALA A 14 -0.38 12.67 6.44
C ALA A 14 0.37 11.48 5.81
N PHE A 15 1.21 10.80 6.60
CA PHE A 15 1.91 9.60 6.16
C PHE A 15 0.94 8.47 5.79
N GLY A 16 -0.01 8.12 6.66
CA GLY A 16 -1.03 7.10 6.38
C GLY A 16 -1.90 7.45 5.15
N LEU A 17 -2.24 8.73 5.00
CA LEU A 17 -2.99 9.22 3.83
C LEU A 17 -2.18 9.03 2.53
N SER A 18 -0.88 9.32 2.56
CA SER A 18 0.00 9.17 1.40
C SER A 18 0.14 7.71 0.96
N LEU A 19 0.27 6.77 1.91
CA LEU A 19 0.31 5.34 1.62
C LEU A 19 -1.01 4.84 1.04
N THR A 20 -2.14 5.34 1.56
CA THR A 20 -3.48 5.01 1.04
C THR A 20 -3.67 5.54 -0.38
N ALA A 21 -3.22 6.77 -0.64
CA ALA A 21 -3.25 7.35 -1.98
C ALA A 21 -2.40 6.53 -2.97
N LEU A 22 -1.21 6.10 -2.54
CA LEU A 22 -0.36 5.22 -3.35
C LEU A 22 -1.04 3.88 -3.64
N GLN A 23 -1.67 3.26 -2.64
CA GLN A 23 -2.40 2.00 -2.83
C GLN A 23 -3.57 2.16 -3.80
N MET A 24 -4.33 3.26 -3.70
CA MET A 24 -5.41 3.57 -4.63
C MET A 24 -4.89 3.78 -6.05
N PHE A 25 -3.74 4.44 -6.22
CA PHE A 25 -3.12 4.62 -7.52
C PHE A 25 -2.72 3.28 -8.17
N VAL A 26 -2.10 2.38 -7.40
CA VAL A 26 -1.72 1.04 -7.87
C VAL A 26 -2.96 0.23 -8.27
N TYR A 27 -4.00 0.26 -7.44
CA TYR A 27 -5.26 -0.43 -7.71
C TYR A 27 -5.95 0.10 -8.98
N LEU A 28 -6.06 1.42 -9.14
CA LEU A 28 -6.67 2.03 -10.32
C LEU A 28 -5.86 1.75 -11.59
N SER A 29 -4.53 1.71 -11.48
CA SER A 29 -3.66 1.32 -12.60
C SER A 29 -3.93 -0.12 -13.04
N PHE A 30 -4.13 -1.04 -12.10
CA PHE A 30 -4.52 -2.42 -12.40
C PHE A 30 -5.90 -2.50 -13.08
N ILE A 31 -6.88 -1.71 -12.62
CA ILE A 31 -8.19 -1.63 -13.28
C ILE A 31 -8.05 -1.11 -14.71
N LEU A 32 -7.28 -0.04 -14.94
CA LEU A 32 -7.04 0.50 -16.28
C LEU A 32 -6.39 -0.53 -17.21
N VAL A 33 -5.35 -1.22 -16.74
CA VAL A 33 -4.70 -2.29 -17.50
C VAL A 33 -5.70 -3.42 -17.81
N SER A 34 -6.52 -3.81 -16.83
CA SER A 34 -7.54 -4.85 -17.00
C SER A 34 -8.64 -4.46 -18.00
N CYS A 35 -9.05 -3.19 -18.04
CA CYS A 35 -10.08 -2.71 -18.95
C CYS A 35 -9.57 -2.45 -20.38
N PHE A 36 -8.38 -1.87 -20.52
CA PHE A 36 -7.86 -1.41 -21.82
C PHE A 36 -6.87 -2.38 -22.47
N HIS A 37 -6.24 -3.27 -21.70
CA HIS A 37 -5.24 -4.23 -22.18
C HIS A 37 -5.62 -5.67 -21.81
N ALA A 38 -6.92 -5.98 -21.81
CA ALA A 38 -7.46 -7.29 -21.43
C ALA A 38 -6.88 -8.45 -22.26
N GLU A 39 -6.62 -8.25 -23.56
CA GLU A 39 -6.02 -9.26 -24.45
C GLU A 39 -4.59 -9.64 -24.02
N GLU A 40 -3.77 -8.67 -23.64
CA GLU A 40 -2.43 -8.92 -23.11
C GLU A 40 -2.48 -9.64 -21.76
N LEU A 41 -3.47 -9.31 -20.91
CA LEU A 41 -3.69 -9.96 -19.63
C LEU A 41 -4.20 -11.41 -19.74
N ARG A 42 -4.79 -11.78 -20.87
CA ARG A 42 -5.26 -13.15 -21.15
C ARG A 42 -4.12 -14.06 -21.60
N ARG A 43 -2.94 -13.52 -21.92
CA ARG A 43 -1.76 -14.32 -22.22
C ARG A 43 -1.30 -15.06 -20.97
N ASN A 44 -0.91 -16.32 -21.15
CA ASN A 44 -0.31 -17.11 -20.08
C ASN A 44 1.15 -16.74 -19.91
N VAL A 45 1.61 -16.73 -18.66
CA VAL A 45 3.03 -16.61 -18.34
C VAL A 45 3.71 -17.95 -18.69
N PRO A 46 4.72 -17.95 -19.58
CA PRO A 46 5.23 -19.19 -20.19
C PRO A 46 5.88 -20.18 -19.22
N ILE A 47 6.20 -19.76 -18.00
CA ILE A 47 6.88 -20.58 -16.98
C ILE A 47 5.89 -21.32 -16.08
N ILE A 48 4.72 -20.72 -15.84
CA ILE A 48 3.76 -21.16 -14.80
C ILE A 48 2.38 -21.48 -15.37
N ASP A 49 2.12 -21.20 -16.65
CA ASP A 49 0.84 -21.41 -17.35
C ASP A 49 -0.38 -20.75 -16.67
N LEU A 50 -0.13 -19.73 -15.84
CA LEU A 50 -1.17 -18.87 -15.28
C LEU A 50 -1.39 -17.64 -16.16
N PRO A 51 -2.63 -17.14 -16.26
CA PRO A 51 -2.92 -15.90 -16.97
C PRO A 51 -2.24 -14.71 -16.27
N LEU A 52 -1.71 -13.80 -17.08
CA LEU A 52 -1.06 -12.57 -16.63
C LEU A 52 -1.95 -11.74 -15.70
N SER A 53 -3.27 -11.77 -15.91
CA SER A 53 -4.26 -11.10 -15.05
C SER A 53 -4.19 -11.56 -13.59
N PHE A 54 -3.99 -12.84 -13.34
CA PHE A 54 -3.87 -13.39 -12.00
C PHE A 54 -2.57 -12.95 -11.33
N VAL A 55 -1.46 -12.98 -12.08
CA VAL A 55 -0.15 -12.55 -11.58
C VAL A 55 -0.15 -11.05 -11.25
N PHE A 56 -0.73 -10.22 -12.12
CA PHE A 56 -0.88 -8.80 -11.86
C PHE A 56 -1.78 -8.51 -10.65
N GLY A 57 -2.91 -9.21 -10.53
CA GLY A 57 -3.79 -9.09 -9.36
C GLY A 57 -3.07 -9.47 -8.06
N LEU A 58 -2.30 -10.57 -8.08
CA LEU A 58 -1.49 -10.99 -6.94
C LEU A 58 -0.43 -9.95 -6.58
N ALA A 59 0.24 -9.35 -7.58
CA ALA A 59 1.23 -8.30 -7.36
C ALA A 59 0.63 -7.07 -6.66
N VAL A 60 -0.60 -6.67 -7.03
CA VAL A 60 -1.32 -5.56 -6.37
C VAL A 60 -1.63 -5.88 -4.91
N ILE A 61 -2.06 -7.12 -4.61
CA ILE A 61 -2.33 -7.57 -3.24
C ILE A 61 -1.05 -7.56 -2.39
N VAL A 62 0.04 -8.09 -2.93
CA VAL A 62 1.35 -8.11 -2.26
C VAL A 62 1.84 -6.68 -2.00
N CYS A 63 1.70 -5.78 -2.97
CA CYS A 63 2.03 -4.37 -2.82
C CYS A 63 1.22 -3.72 -1.67
N GLY A 64 -0.10 -3.89 -1.65
CA GLY A 64 -0.94 -3.34 -0.59
C GLY A 64 -0.64 -3.91 0.79
N THR A 65 -0.31 -5.19 0.86
CA THR A 65 0.11 -5.84 2.10
C THR A 65 1.44 -5.25 2.60
N ALA A 66 2.41 -5.05 1.71
CA ALA A 66 3.69 -4.43 2.05
C ALA A 66 3.52 -2.99 2.57
N LEU A 67 2.70 -2.17 1.89
CA LEU A 67 2.39 -0.82 2.36
C LEU A 67 1.70 -0.81 3.72
N THR A 68 0.79 -1.76 3.97
CA THR A 68 0.13 -1.93 5.27
C THR A 68 1.13 -2.30 6.36
N ILE A 69 2.06 -3.22 6.09
CA ILE A 69 3.12 -3.59 7.03
C ILE A 69 4.00 -2.37 7.34
N ILE A 70 4.40 -1.61 6.32
CA ILE A 70 5.20 -0.39 6.50
C ILE A 70 4.46 0.62 7.39
N TYR A 71 3.17 0.83 7.15
CA TYR A 71 2.34 1.70 7.98
C TYR A 71 2.30 1.22 9.44
N VAL A 72 2.03 -0.07 9.67
CA VAL A 72 1.94 -0.64 11.02
C VAL A 72 3.29 -0.55 11.73
N VAL A 73 4.39 -0.89 11.07
CA VAL A 73 5.73 -0.79 11.65
C VAL A 73 6.04 0.66 12.01
N HIS A 74 5.77 1.61 11.12
CA HIS A 74 6.00 3.03 11.38
C HIS A 74 5.13 3.56 12.54
N ALA A 75 3.85 3.20 12.58
CA ALA A 75 2.93 3.60 13.62
C ALA A 75 3.33 3.04 15.01
N ASN A 76 3.83 1.81 15.07
CA ASN A 76 4.27 1.17 16.31
C ASN A 76 5.74 1.49 16.68
N ALA A 77 6.54 1.99 15.74
CA ALA A 77 7.92 2.43 15.98
C ALA A 77 8.00 3.83 16.61
N VAL A 78 6.88 4.50 16.86
CA VAL A 78 6.81 5.68 17.72
C VAL A 78 6.64 5.19 19.16
N PRO A 79 7.72 5.03 19.96
CA PRO A 79 7.58 4.72 21.37
C PRO A 79 6.83 5.86 22.05
N GLU A 80 5.84 5.50 22.86
CA GLU A 80 5.32 6.38 23.90
C GLU A 80 6.51 6.79 24.78
N GLY A 81 6.92 8.04 24.67
CA GLY A 81 7.90 8.61 25.58
C GLY A 81 7.27 8.75 26.97
N GLU A 82 7.98 8.21 27.97
CA GLU A 82 7.85 8.49 29.41
C GLU A 82 6.54 8.09 30.11
N ALA A 83 6.47 6.81 30.49
CA ALA A 83 6.03 6.47 31.85
C ALA A 83 7.26 6.49 32.77
N THR A 84 7.71 7.68 33.16
CA THR A 84 8.67 7.89 34.25
C THR A 84 7.91 7.74 35.56
N CYS A 85 8.17 6.65 36.29
CA CYS A 85 7.87 6.54 37.72
C CYS A 85 8.66 7.59 38.52
#